data_AF-A0A962LUX3-F1
#
_entry.id   AF-A0A962LUX3-F1
#
_cell.length_a   1.000
_cell.length_b   1.000
_cell.length_c   1.000
_cell.angle_alpha   90.00
_cell.angle_beta   90.00
_cell.angle_gamma   90.00
#
_symmetry.space_group_name_H-M   'P 1'
#
loop_
_entity.id
_entity.type
_entity.pdbx_description
1 polymer ?
#
loop_
_entity_poly.entity_id
_entity_poly.type
_entity_poly.pdbx_seq_one_letter_code
_entity_poly.pdbx_strand_id
1 'polypeptide(L)'
;MTEQLLFGERRFDVARGRILSLQEARALAERTDLPALCEAASSVRDAGFGSNVTVSRKVFIPLTKLCRDVCHYCTFAHPPRKGERAFLTPDEVLEIARSGVRAGCDEALFTLGDKPELRYRVARDELATMGYSTTVEYLTDVARLVLEETGLLPHINAGIMAEAEIRALRQVSASQGIMLETVS
;
A
#
# COMPACT_ATOMS: atom_id res chain seq x y z
N MET A 1 -23.10 32.44 -8.70
CA MET A 1 -21.96 33.35 -8.48
C MET A 1 -20.80 32.48 -8.04
N THR A 2 -19.92 32.15 -8.96
CA THR A 2 -18.78 31.25 -8.72
C THR A 2 -17.67 32.06 -8.10
N GLU A 3 -17.29 31.75 -6.87
CA GLU A 3 -16.19 32.43 -6.18
C GLU A 3 -14.88 32.09 -6.91
N GLN A 4 -14.25 33.13 -7.46
CA GLN A 4 -13.05 33.03 -8.28
C GLN A 4 -11.84 33.20 -7.36
N LEU A 5 -11.08 32.12 -7.12
CA LEU A 5 -9.79 32.25 -6.48
C LEU A 5 -8.84 33.02 -7.42
N LEU A 6 -8.35 34.16 -6.95
CA LEU A 6 -7.39 34.99 -7.67
C LEU A 6 -5.98 34.41 -7.51
N PHE A 7 -5.28 34.28 -8.64
CA PHE A 7 -3.91 33.77 -8.72
C PHE A 7 -3.01 34.81 -9.43
N GLY A 8 -2.64 35.90 -8.74
CA GLY A 8 -1.93 37.01 -9.40
C GLY A 8 -2.71 37.57 -10.62
N GLU A 9 -2.03 37.91 -11.72
CA GLU A 9 -2.65 38.40 -12.97
C GLU A 9 -3.26 37.29 -13.87
N ARG A 10 -3.12 36.00 -13.53
CA ARG A 10 -3.59 34.89 -14.38
C ARG A 10 -4.55 33.97 -13.65
N ARG A 11 -5.79 33.89 -14.12
CA ARG A 11 -6.85 33.01 -13.59
C ARG A 11 -6.51 31.53 -13.78
N PHE A 12 -6.34 30.76 -12.70
CA PHE A 12 -6.23 29.30 -12.78
C PHE A 12 -7.59 28.63 -12.50
N ASP A 13 -8.16 28.06 -13.55
CA ASP A 13 -9.42 27.33 -13.50
C ASP A 13 -9.17 25.84 -13.19
N VAL A 14 -8.80 25.54 -11.94
CA VAL A 14 -8.65 24.14 -11.47
C VAL A 14 -10.02 23.46 -11.35
N ALA A 15 -11.08 24.25 -11.16
CA ALA A 15 -12.47 23.81 -11.03
C ALA A 15 -13.09 23.19 -12.31
N ARG A 16 -12.40 23.24 -13.46
CA ARG A 16 -12.89 22.65 -14.73
C ARG A 16 -12.27 21.31 -15.12
N GLY A 17 -11.55 20.63 -14.21
CA GLY A 17 -11.07 19.27 -14.48
C GLY A 17 -10.04 19.15 -15.60
N ARG A 18 -9.29 20.22 -15.87
CA ARG A 18 -8.17 20.19 -16.84
C ARG A 18 -6.90 19.65 -16.18
N ILE A 19 -6.07 19.00 -16.99
CA ILE A 19 -4.72 18.61 -16.57
C ILE A 19 -3.85 19.87 -16.45
N LEU A 20 -3.11 19.98 -15.34
CA LEU A 20 -2.15 21.05 -15.12
C LEU A 20 -0.86 20.79 -15.90
N SER A 21 -0.27 21.84 -16.47
CA SER A 21 1.09 21.78 -16.97
C SER A 21 2.11 21.69 -15.83
N LEU A 22 3.34 21.25 -16.13
CA LEU A 22 4.42 21.15 -15.15
C LEU A 22 4.70 22.50 -14.45
N GLN A 23 4.64 23.61 -15.20
CA GLN A 23 4.86 24.94 -14.65
C GLN A 23 3.77 25.34 -13.64
N GLU A 24 2.52 25.02 -13.95
CA GLU A 24 1.38 25.32 -13.07
C GLU A 24 1.41 24.47 -11.80
N ALA A 25 1.72 23.17 -11.93
CA ALA A 25 1.88 22.29 -10.78
C ALA A 25 3.00 22.76 -9.83
N ARG A 26 4.13 23.21 -10.38
CA ARG A 26 5.23 23.80 -9.59
C ARG A 26 4.82 25.09 -8.89
N ALA A 27 4.12 25.97 -9.60
CA ALA A 27 3.64 27.23 -9.01
C ALA A 27 2.69 26.98 -7.82
N LEU A 28 1.91 25.89 -7.81
CA LEU A 28 1.08 25.52 -6.66
C LEU A 28 1.92 25.10 -5.44
N ALA A 29 3.05 24.41 -5.64
CA ALA A 29 3.94 23.99 -4.55
C ALA A 29 4.62 25.17 -3.83
N GLU A 30 4.76 26.32 -4.51
CA GLU A 30 5.34 27.54 -3.95
C GLU A 30 4.31 28.41 -3.19
N ARG A 31 3.03 28.04 -3.19
CA ARG A 31 1.97 28.81 -2.53
C ARG A 31 1.99 28.58 -1.02
N THR A 32 1.92 29.67 -0.27
CA THR A 32 1.88 29.66 1.20
C THR A 32 0.51 29.94 1.79
N ASP A 33 -0.45 30.37 0.96
CA ASP A 33 -1.85 30.56 1.37
C ASP A 33 -2.59 29.21 1.42
N LEU A 34 -2.39 28.51 2.54
CA LEU A 34 -2.97 27.19 2.78
C LEU A 34 -4.51 27.20 2.74
N PRO A 35 -5.23 28.16 3.36
CA PRO A 35 -6.69 28.22 3.25
C PRO A 35 -7.20 28.24 1.81
N ALA A 36 -6.65 29.12 0.96
CA ALA A 36 -7.06 29.21 -0.44
C ALA A 36 -6.75 27.91 -1.22
N LEU A 37 -5.64 27.24 -0.92
CA LEU A 37 -5.31 25.94 -1.52
C LEU A 37 -6.29 24.84 -1.10
N CYS A 38 -6.63 24.77 0.20
CA CYS A 38 -7.59 23.80 0.72
C CYS A 38 -8.99 24.02 0.13
N GLU A 39 -9.42 25.26 -0.03
CA GLU A 39 -10.70 25.59 -0.67
C GLU A 39 -10.74 25.18 -2.14
N ALA A 40 -9.68 25.47 -2.90
CA ALA A 40 -9.55 25.04 -4.30
C ALA A 40 -9.61 23.51 -4.41
N ALA A 41 -8.82 22.81 -3.59
CA ALA A 41 -8.78 21.35 -3.59
C ALA A 41 -10.13 20.74 -3.19
N SER A 42 -10.80 21.32 -2.19
CA SER A 42 -12.13 20.88 -1.75
C SER A 42 -13.16 21.05 -2.85
N SER A 43 -13.14 22.18 -3.56
CA SER A 43 -14.04 22.43 -4.69
C SER A 43 -13.89 21.39 -5.81
N VAL A 44 -12.65 21.00 -6.13
CA VAL A 44 -12.37 19.94 -7.11
C VAL A 44 -12.85 18.57 -6.60
N ARG A 45 -12.58 18.25 -5.34
CA ARG A 45 -13.02 16.99 -4.70
C ARG A 45 -14.54 16.89 -4.67
N ASP A 46 -15.23 17.95 -4.28
CA ASP A 46 -16.70 18.00 -4.19
C ASP A 46 -17.34 17.91 -5.58
N ALA A 47 -16.76 18.53 -6.61
CA ALA A 47 -17.23 18.43 -7.98
C ALA A 47 -17.08 17.00 -8.56
N GLY A 48 -16.01 16.28 -8.18
CA GLY A 48 -15.74 14.93 -8.68
C GLY A 48 -16.41 13.80 -7.89
N PHE A 49 -16.48 13.93 -6.57
CA PHE A 49 -16.91 12.85 -5.65
C PHE A 49 -18.15 13.20 -4.82
N GLY A 50 -18.60 14.46 -4.84
CA GLY A 50 -19.66 14.95 -3.98
C GLY A 50 -19.27 14.90 -2.50
N SER A 51 -20.26 14.66 -1.64
CA SER A 51 -20.10 14.57 -0.20
C SER A 51 -19.88 13.13 0.32
N ASN A 52 -19.82 12.14 -0.57
CA ASN A 52 -19.66 10.74 -0.17
C ASN A 52 -18.20 10.45 0.20
N VAL A 53 -17.98 10.00 1.44
CA VAL A 53 -16.68 9.54 1.92
C VAL A 53 -16.72 8.01 2.02
N THR A 54 -15.90 7.33 1.24
CA THR A 54 -15.77 5.86 1.30
C THR A 54 -14.72 5.46 2.34
N VAL A 55 -14.92 4.30 2.95
CA VAL A 55 -13.97 3.70 3.88
C VAL A 55 -13.75 2.25 3.50
N SER A 56 -12.52 1.78 3.66
CA SER A 56 -12.20 0.35 3.57
C SER A 56 -11.40 -0.02 4.82
N ARG A 57 -12.04 -0.77 5.71
CA ARG A 57 -11.46 -1.18 6.99
C ARG A 57 -10.54 -2.37 6.75
N LYS A 58 -9.29 -2.26 7.17
CA LYS A 58 -8.28 -3.28 6.88
C LYS A 58 -7.66 -3.81 8.16
N VAL A 59 -7.47 -5.11 8.23
CA VAL A 59 -6.58 -5.71 9.23
C VAL A 59 -5.16 -5.78 8.65
N PHE A 60 -4.16 -5.45 9.47
CA PHE A 60 -2.76 -5.40 9.06
C PHE A 60 -2.06 -6.73 9.36
N ILE A 61 -1.53 -7.38 8.32
CA ILE A 61 -0.84 -8.68 8.38
C ILE A 61 0.64 -8.47 7.99
N PRO A 62 1.56 -8.35 8.97
CA PRO A 62 2.98 -8.17 8.71
C PRO A 62 3.66 -9.51 8.42
N LEU A 63 3.45 -10.08 7.22
CA LEU A 63 3.86 -11.45 6.88
C LEU A 63 5.35 -11.71 7.16
N THR A 64 6.19 -10.71 6.92
CA THR A 64 7.58 -10.69 7.38
C THR A 64 8.05 -9.25 7.60
N LYS A 65 8.94 -9.05 8.57
CA LYS A 65 9.64 -7.78 8.82
C LYS A 65 11.07 -7.79 8.29
N LEU A 66 11.48 -8.85 7.60
CA LEU A 66 12.77 -8.90 6.93
C LEU A 66 12.63 -8.29 5.53
N CYS A 67 13.66 -7.59 5.06
CA CYS A 67 13.69 -6.96 3.75
C CYS A 67 15.10 -7.05 3.14
N ARG A 68 15.22 -7.26 1.84
CA ARG A 68 16.52 -7.18 1.16
C ARG A 68 17.07 -5.75 1.13
N ASP A 69 16.21 -4.75 1.08
CA ASP A 69 16.58 -3.34 0.97
C ASP A 69 17.02 -2.72 2.30
N VAL A 70 17.56 -1.49 2.23
CA VAL A 70 18.02 -0.70 3.39
C VAL A 70 17.51 0.74 3.25
N CYS A 71 16.19 0.91 3.17
CA CYS A 71 15.57 2.23 3.12
C CYS A 71 15.79 2.97 4.46
N HIS A 72 16.53 4.07 4.45
CA HIS A 72 16.91 4.80 5.68
C HIS A 72 15.72 5.36 6.47
N TYR A 73 14.59 5.62 5.81
CA TYR A 73 13.36 6.10 6.46
C TYR A 73 12.48 4.96 6.99
N CYS A 74 12.77 3.70 6.65
CA CYS A 74 11.90 2.57 6.98
C CYS A 74 12.11 2.14 8.43
N THR A 75 11.06 2.22 9.24
CA THR A 75 11.03 1.75 10.63
C THR A 75 10.40 0.36 10.78
N PHE A 76 9.82 -0.18 9.71
CA PHE A 76 9.15 -1.48 9.72
C PHE A 76 10.15 -2.64 9.62
N ALA A 77 11.09 -2.55 8.67
CA ALA A 77 12.03 -3.61 8.41
C ALA A 77 13.17 -3.66 9.44
N HIS A 78 13.60 -4.86 9.81
CA HIS A 78 14.75 -5.06 10.69
C HIS A 78 15.58 -6.28 10.26
N PRO A 79 16.87 -6.34 10.64
CA PRO A 79 17.66 -7.55 10.41
C PRO A 79 17.12 -8.73 11.24
N PRO A 80 17.43 -9.98 10.85
CA PRO A 80 17.05 -11.15 11.63
C PRO A 80 17.55 -11.09 13.07
N ARG A 81 16.71 -11.56 14.00
CA ARG A 81 17.07 -11.73 15.41
C ARG A 81 17.16 -13.21 15.73
N LYS A 82 18.11 -13.57 16.59
CA LYS A 82 18.32 -14.97 16.96
C LYS A 82 17.07 -15.51 17.67
N GLY A 83 16.53 -16.62 17.15
CA GLY A 83 15.34 -17.29 17.70
C GLY A 83 14.01 -16.72 17.22
N GLU A 84 14.00 -15.69 16.38
CA GLU A 84 12.79 -15.18 15.74
C GLU A 84 12.60 -15.84 14.37
N ARG A 85 11.35 -16.20 14.04
CA ARG A 85 10.98 -16.68 12.70
C ARG A 85 11.06 -15.55 11.68
N ALA A 86 11.41 -15.90 10.45
CA ALA A 86 11.42 -14.97 9.34
C ALA A 86 10.00 -14.59 8.89
N PHE A 87 9.03 -15.51 8.99
CA PHE A 87 7.66 -15.29 8.53
C PHE A 87 6.62 -15.65 9.61
N LEU A 88 5.44 -15.03 9.50
CA LEU A 88 4.24 -15.54 10.17
C LEU A 88 3.85 -16.88 9.55
N THR A 89 3.33 -17.80 10.37
CA THR A 89 2.78 -19.07 9.87
C THR A 89 1.37 -18.87 9.28
N PRO A 90 0.84 -19.83 8.50
CA PRO A 90 -0.54 -19.74 7.99
C PRO A 90 -1.59 -19.59 9.12
N ASP A 91 -1.40 -20.31 10.23
CA ASP A 91 -2.31 -20.24 11.39
C ASP A 91 -2.30 -18.85 12.04
N GLU A 92 -1.12 -18.23 12.18
CA GLU A 92 -0.99 -16.87 12.73
C GLU A 92 -1.61 -15.83 11.80
N VAL A 93 -1.41 -15.99 10.48
CA VAL A 93 -2.04 -15.15 9.47
C VAL A 93 -3.57 -15.25 9.57
N LEU A 94 -4.11 -16.46 9.67
CA LEU A 94 -5.55 -16.68 9.82
C LEU A 94 -6.11 -16.16 11.15
N GLU A 95 -5.35 -16.27 12.24
CA GLU A 95 -5.75 -15.72 13.53
C GLU A 95 -5.90 -14.19 13.45
N ILE A 96 -4.93 -13.50 12.84
CA ILE A 96 -4.99 -12.05 12.60
C ILE A 96 -6.17 -11.72 11.69
N ALA A 97 -6.34 -12.44 10.58
CA ALA A 97 -7.44 -12.22 9.64
C ALA A 97 -8.81 -12.38 10.31
N ARG A 98 -9.02 -13.43 11.10
CA ARG A 98 -10.24 -13.65 11.89
C ARG A 98 -10.46 -12.55 12.92
N SER A 99 -9.39 -12.00 13.50
CA SER A 99 -9.48 -10.81 14.35
C SER A 99 -9.98 -9.58 13.58
N GLY A 100 -9.49 -9.41 12.35
CA GLY A 100 -10.00 -8.42 11.40
C GLY A 100 -11.49 -8.56 11.14
N VAL A 101 -11.96 -9.78 10.81
CA VAL A 101 -13.39 -10.05 10.61
C VAL A 101 -14.21 -9.67 11.85
N ARG A 102 -13.76 -10.06 13.06
CA ARG A 102 -14.45 -9.68 14.32
C ARG A 102 -14.48 -8.18 14.56
N ALA A 103 -13.47 -7.45 14.12
CA ALA A 103 -13.42 -5.99 14.16
C ALA A 103 -14.21 -5.32 13.01
N GLY A 104 -14.82 -6.11 12.12
CA GLY A 104 -15.56 -5.63 10.97
C GLY A 104 -14.67 -5.14 9.83
N CYS A 105 -13.46 -5.65 9.68
CA CYS A 105 -12.65 -5.35 8.49
C CYS A 105 -13.27 -5.95 7.23
N ASP A 106 -13.03 -5.29 6.10
CA ASP A 106 -13.46 -5.69 4.76
C ASP A 106 -12.26 -6.26 3.96
N GLU A 107 -11.03 -5.80 4.28
CA GLU A 107 -9.79 -6.22 3.60
C GLU A 107 -8.72 -6.73 4.58
N ALA A 108 -7.81 -7.55 4.06
CA ALA A 108 -6.58 -7.99 4.73
C ALA A 108 -5.36 -7.37 4.05
N LEU A 109 -4.73 -6.41 4.71
CA LEU A 109 -3.54 -5.72 4.22
C LEU A 109 -2.28 -6.52 4.55
N PHE A 110 -1.75 -7.25 3.57
CA PHE A 110 -0.45 -7.87 3.64
C PHE A 110 0.64 -6.83 3.41
N THR A 111 1.46 -6.61 4.45
CA THR A 111 2.64 -5.75 4.37
C THR A 111 3.87 -6.54 4.74
N LEU A 112 4.92 -6.42 3.93
CA LEU A 112 6.13 -7.21 4.07
C LEU A 112 7.33 -6.48 3.47
N GLY A 113 8.52 -6.88 3.88
CA GLY A 113 9.74 -6.44 3.18
C GLY A 113 9.93 -7.17 1.84
N ASP A 114 10.70 -6.54 0.95
CA ASP A 114 10.98 -7.06 -0.38
C ASP A 114 11.97 -8.24 -0.32
N LYS A 115 11.53 -9.39 -0.82
CA LYS A 115 12.32 -10.61 -1.11
C LYS A 115 13.49 -10.85 -0.14
N PRO A 116 13.24 -10.95 1.19
CA PRO A 116 14.30 -11.11 2.19
C PRO A 116 15.18 -12.34 1.96
N GLU A 117 14.66 -13.39 1.32
CA GLU A 117 15.38 -14.60 0.97
C GLU A 117 16.62 -14.34 0.10
N LEU A 118 16.62 -13.25 -0.68
CA LEU A 118 17.77 -12.87 -1.52
C LEU A 118 18.94 -12.35 -0.70
N ARG A 119 18.70 -11.87 0.52
CA ARG A 119 19.73 -11.32 1.42
C ARG A 119 20.01 -12.21 2.62
N TYR A 120 18.97 -12.78 3.21
CA TYR A 120 19.05 -13.48 4.49
C TYR A 120 18.84 -14.98 4.30
N ARG A 121 19.88 -15.76 4.66
CA ARG A 121 19.82 -17.22 4.63
C ARG A 121 18.67 -17.77 5.48
N VAL A 122 18.41 -17.18 6.65
CA VAL A 122 17.30 -17.62 7.52
C VAL A 122 15.93 -17.53 6.85
N ALA A 123 15.67 -16.48 6.05
CA ALA A 123 14.42 -16.35 5.32
C ALA A 123 14.31 -17.43 4.22
N ARG A 124 15.41 -17.69 3.52
CA ARG A 124 15.49 -18.73 2.48
C ARG A 124 15.27 -20.13 3.05
N ASP A 125 15.96 -20.45 4.15
CA ASP A 125 15.89 -21.76 4.80
C ASP A 125 14.48 -22.02 5.38
N GLU A 126 13.85 -20.98 5.93
CA GLU A 126 12.49 -21.07 6.47
C GLU A 126 11.44 -21.27 5.36
N LEU A 127 11.53 -20.51 4.26
CA LEU A 127 10.68 -20.74 3.08
C LEU A 127 10.83 -22.17 2.55
N ALA A 128 12.07 -22.65 2.40
CA ALA A 128 12.34 -24.00 1.93
C ALA A 128 11.74 -25.07 2.87
N THR A 129 11.80 -24.86 4.19
CA THR A 129 11.18 -25.74 5.19
C THR A 129 9.65 -25.77 5.05
N MET A 130 9.06 -24.63 4.68
CA MET A 130 7.63 -24.52 4.40
C MET A 130 7.25 -24.98 2.98
N GLY A 131 8.22 -25.36 2.14
CA GLY A 131 7.98 -25.85 0.78
C GLY A 131 7.95 -24.76 -0.30
N TYR A 132 8.41 -23.55 -0.02
CA TYR A 132 8.39 -22.42 -0.94
C TYR A 132 9.80 -22.03 -1.41
N SER A 133 9.92 -21.60 -2.65
CA SER A 133 11.19 -21.10 -3.21
C SER A 133 11.31 -19.58 -3.09
N THR A 134 10.19 -18.86 -3.01
CA THR A 134 10.16 -17.39 -2.93
C THR A 134 9.14 -16.88 -1.91
N THR A 135 9.37 -15.66 -1.42
CA THR A 135 8.40 -14.97 -0.55
C THR A 135 7.06 -14.75 -1.26
N VAL A 136 7.07 -14.51 -2.58
CA VAL A 136 5.85 -14.28 -3.37
C VAL A 136 4.99 -15.54 -3.50
N GLU A 137 5.61 -16.71 -3.70
CA GLU A 137 4.87 -17.98 -3.71
C GLU A 137 4.16 -18.19 -2.37
N TYR A 138 4.88 -18.02 -1.25
CA TYR A 138 4.29 -18.16 0.07
C TYR A 138 3.16 -17.15 0.31
N LEU A 139 3.39 -15.88 -0.03
CA LEU A 139 2.39 -14.82 0.06
C LEU A 139 1.13 -15.14 -0.76
N THR A 140 1.29 -15.70 -1.96
CA THR A 140 0.15 -16.06 -2.82
C THR A 140 -0.74 -17.09 -2.13
N ASP A 141 -0.15 -18.10 -1.52
CA ASP A 141 -0.89 -19.19 -0.87
C ASP A 141 -1.56 -18.74 0.43
N VAL A 142 -0.87 -17.95 1.27
CA VAL A 142 -1.51 -17.42 2.50
C VAL A 142 -2.57 -16.36 2.21
N ALA A 143 -2.41 -15.55 1.15
CA ALA A 143 -3.43 -14.61 0.73
C ALA A 143 -4.68 -15.33 0.21
N ARG A 144 -4.50 -16.41 -0.58
CA ARG A 144 -5.60 -17.28 -1.00
C ARG A 144 -6.32 -17.88 0.21
N LEU A 145 -5.56 -18.42 1.15
CA LEU A 145 -6.10 -18.98 2.38
C LEU A 145 -6.93 -17.97 3.16
N VAL A 146 -6.46 -16.73 3.33
CA VAL A 146 -7.23 -15.67 3.99
C VAL A 146 -8.53 -15.37 3.25
N LEU A 147 -8.48 -15.25 1.93
CA LEU A 147 -9.67 -14.99 1.12
C LEU A 147 -10.70 -16.11 1.27
N GLU A 148 -10.28 -17.36 1.16
CA GLU A 148 -11.17 -18.53 1.20
C GLU A 148 -11.74 -18.77 2.60
N GLU A 149 -10.92 -18.65 3.65
CA GLU A 149 -11.32 -18.99 5.02
C GLU A 149 -12.05 -17.85 5.76
N THR A 150 -11.87 -16.60 5.33
CA THR A 150 -12.40 -15.43 6.06
C THR A 150 -13.26 -14.50 5.22
N GLY A 151 -13.17 -14.60 3.89
CA GLY A 151 -13.84 -13.68 2.97
C GLY A 151 -13.22 -12.28 2.93
N LEU A 152 -12.19 -11.98 3.74
CA LEU A 152 -11.47 -10.70 3.65
C LEU A 152 -10.75 -10.62 2.31
N LEU A 153 -10.86 -9.47 1.65
CA LEU A 153 -10.21 -9.22 0.37
C LEU A 153 -8.73 -8.89 0.59
N PRO A 154 -7.76 -9.65 0.04
CA PRO A 154 -6.36 -9.32 0.23
C PRO A 154 -5.96 -8.04 -0.51
N HIS A 155 -5.21 -7.19 0.18
CA HIS A 155 -4.50 -6.02 -0.35
C HIS A 155 -3.00 -6.24 -0.12
N ILE A 156 -2.19 -6.16 -1.18
CA ILE A 156 -0.80 -6.62 -1.11
C ILE A 156 0.21 -5.48 -1.35
N ASN A 157 1.12 -5.30 -0.39
CA ASN A 157 2.28 -4.41 -0.48
C ASN A 157 3.57 -5.23 -0.33
N ALA A 158 4.04 -5.82 -1.43
CA ALA A 158 5.14 -6.80 -1.45
C ALA A 158 6.45 -6.29 -2.07
N GLY A 159 6.67 -4.98 -2.08
CA GLY A 159 7.88 -4.38 -2.66
C GLY A 159 7.94 -4.52 -4.18
N ILE A 160 9.15 -4.66 -4.73
CA ILE A 160 9.38 -4.70 -6.18
C ILE A 160 9.10 -6.10 -6.73
N MET A 161 8.11 -6.19 -7.61
CA MET A 161 7.66 -7.44 -8.22
C MET A 161 7.89 -7.47 -9.72
N ALA A 162 8.20 -8.65 -10.25
CA ALA A 162 8.18 -8.94 -11.67
C ALA A 162 6.74 -9.07 -12.16
N GLU A 163 6.52 -8.93 -13.47
CA GLU A 163 5.18 -9.01 -14.06
C GLU A 163 4.46 -10.33 -13.72
N ALA A 164 5.16 -11.45 -13.78
CA ALA A 164 4.60 -12.77 -13.45
C ALA A 164 4.12 -12.86 -11.99
N GLU A 165 4.88 -12.27 -11.06
CA GLU A 165 4.54 -12.19 -9.64
C GLU A 165 3.28 -11.35 -9.42
N ILE A 166 3.19 -10.17 -10.06
CA ILE A 166 1.99 -9.30 -10.03
C ILE A 166 0.77 -10.06 -10.55
N ARG A 167 0.91 -10.78 -11.68
CA ARG A 167 -0.18 -11.57 -12.28
C ARG A 167 -0.64 -12.71 -11.37
N ALA A 168 0.28 -13.40 -10.71
CA ALA A 168 -0.06 -14.46 -9.76
C ALA A 168 -0.85 -13.90 -8.57
N LEU A 169 -0.34 -12.83 -7.95
CA LEU A 169 -0.99 -12.18 -6.81
C LEU A 169 -2.33 -11.55 -7.17
N ARG A 170 -2.54 -11.12 -8.43
CA ARG A 170 -3.83 -10.60 -8.91
C ARG A 170 -4.95 -11.63 -8.81
N GLN A 171 -4.64 -12.93 -8.88
CA GLN A 171 -5.66 -13.98 -8.73
C GLN A 171 -6.22 -14.09 -7.31
N VAL A 172 -5.52 -13.53 -6.32
CA VAL A 172 -5.83 -13.68 -4.89
C VAL A 172 -5.97 -12.35 -4.17
N SER A 173 -5.91 -11.21 -4.86
CA SER A 173 -5.97 -9.88 -4.25
C SER A 173 -6.92 -8.95 -4.99
N ALA A 174 -7.61 -8.08 -4.23
CA ALA A 174 -8.42 -7.00 -4.78
C ALA A 174 -7.56 -5.84 -5.28
N SER A 175 -6.41 -5.60 -4.63
CA SER A 175 -5.48 -4.54 -4.99
C SER A 175 -4.04 -4.84 -4.58
N GLN A 176 -3.10 -4.22 -5.28
CA GLN A 176 -1.67 -4.27 -4.99
C GLN A 176 -1.12 -2.84 -5.00
N GLY A 177 -0.26 -2.53 -4.04
CA GLY A 177 0.29 -1.19 -3.84
C GLY A 177 1.81 -1.15 -3.88
N ILE A 178 2.35 -0.07 -4.43
CA ILE A 178 3.75 0.31 -4.29
C ILE A 178 3.84 1.83 -4.17
N MET A 179 4.71 2.30 -3.28
CA MET A 179 5.04 3.71 -3.18
C MET A 179 6.28 4.01 -4.04
N LEU A 180 6.23 5.09 -4.81
CA LEU A 180 7.39 5.56 -5.59
C LEU A 180 8.47 6.19 -4.70
N GLU A 181 8.06 6.70 -3.53
CA GLU A 181 8.89 7.42 -2.55
C GLU A 181 9.45 8.75 -3.05
N THR A 182 10.32 8.73 -4.07
CA THR A 182 10.82 9.91 -4.76
C THR A 182 11.20 9.57 -6.20
N VAL A 183 10.97 10.51 -7.11
CA VAL A 183 11.44 10.44 -8.52
C VAL A 183 12.45 11.55 -8.85
N SER A 184 12.97 12.21 -7.81
CA SER A 184 13.91 13.34 -7.86
C SER A 184 15.14 13.08 -7.00
#